data_AF-A0A3A4ZE81-F1
#
_entry.id   AF-A0A3A4ZE81-F1
#
_cell.length_a   1.000
_cell.length_b   1.000
_cell.length_c   1.000
_cell.angle_alpha   90.00
_cell.angle_beta   90.00
_cell.angle_gamma   90.00
#
_symmetry.space_group_name_H-M   'P 1'
#
loop_
_entity.id
_entity.type
_entity.pdbx_description
1 polymer ?
#
loop_
_entity_poly.entity_id
_entity_poly.type
_entity_poly.pdbx_seq_one_letter_code
_entity_poly.pdbx_strand_id
1 'polypeptide(L)' 'MVTNSKIEWTDPTWDPVTGCTQVSPGCKNCYAARMAKRLHAMGQTRYKNGFKVALHEELVEKALSWTKPRLIFADSMSDE' A
#
# COMPACT_ATOMS: atom_id res chain seq x y z
N MET A 1 -12.96 -3.91 -6.41
CA MET A 1 -13.67 -2.72 -5.90
C MET A 1 -12.65 -1.67 -5.48
N VAL A 2 -12.90 -0.39 -5.75
CA VAL A 2 -12.15 0.73 -5.15
C VAL A 2 -12.81 0.96 -3.80
N THR A 3 -12.14 0.59 -2.71
CA THR A 3 -12.62 0.84 -1.36
C THR A 3 -12.45 2.32 -1.07
N ASN A 4 -13.54 3.02 -0.77
CA ASN A 4 -13.44 4.37 -0.25
C ASN A 4 -12.55 4.34 1.01
N SER A 5 -11.59 5.24 1.03
CA SER A 5 -10.73 5.45 2.19
C SER A 5 -11.59 5.89 3.37
N LYS A 6 -11.18 5.53 4.59
CA LYS A 6 -11.75 6.11 5.82
C LYS A 6 -11.23 7.53 6.09
N ILE A 7 -10.29 8.01 5.27
CA ILE A 7 -9.75 9.35 5.34
C ILE A 7 -10.74 10.29 4.65
N GLU A 8 -11.31 11.21 5.42
CA GLU A 8 -12.46 12.05 5.02
C GLU A 8 -12.23 12.88 3.75
N TRP A 9 -10.99 13.24 3.46
CA TRP A 9 -10.62 14.10 2.33
C TRP A 9 -10.15 13.32 1.09
N THR A 10 -10.15 11.99 1.09
CA THR A 10 -9.68 11.18 -0.05
C THR A 10 -10.74 10.21 -0.53
N ASP A 11 -10.77 9.97 -1.84
CA ASP A 11 -11.64 8.98 -2.45
C ASP A 11 -11.11 7.57 -2.12
N PRO A 12 -10.07 7.02 -2.79
CA PRO A 12 -9.39 5.81 -2.31
C PRO A 12 -7.94 6.00 -1.89
N THR A 13 -7.47 5.02 -1.12
CA THR A 13 -6.04 4.73 -0.99
C THR A 13 -5.55 3.94 -2.22
N TRP A 14 -4.40 4.30 -2.75
CA TRP A 14 -3.74 3.65 -3.88
C TRP A 14 -2.30 3.31 -3.50
N ASP A 15 -2.03 2.02 -3.24
CA ASP A 15 -0.70 1.52 -2.86
C ASP A 15 -0.12 0.65 -4.00
N PRO A 16 0.38 1.25 -5.10
CA PRO A 16 1.00 0.50 -6.20
C PRO A 16 2.29 -0.20 -5.74
N VAL A 17 2.95 0.34 -4.72
CA VAL A 17 4.13 -0.27 -4.08
C VAL A 17 3.77 -0.65 -2.65
N THR A 18 4.31 -1.77 -2.18
CA THR A 18 4.25 -2.14 -0.76
C THR A 18 5.63 -2.57 -0.28
N GLY A 19 5.92 -2.31 0.99
CA GLY A 19 7.20 -2.66 1.59
C GLY A 19 8.19 -1.51 1.57
N CYS A 20 9.22 -1.63 2.40
CA CYS A 20 10.27 -0.63 2.58
C CYS A 20 11.55 -1.34 3.08
N THR A 21 12.71 -0.74 2.84
CA THR A 21 13.98 -1.18 3.45
C THR A 21 14.18 -0.48 4.78
N GLN A 22 14.38 -1.22 5.87
CA GLN A 22 14.63 -0.61 7.17
C GLN A 22 16.02 0.01 7.21
N VAL A 23 16.10 1.35 7.21
CA VAL A 23 17.36 2.10 7.17
C VAL A 23 17.78 2.72 8.50
N SER A 24 16.87 2.82 9.48
CA SER A 24 17.15 3.50 10.75
C SER A 24 16.41 2.91 11.96
N PRO A 25 16.82 3.25 13.21
CA PRO A 25 16.07 2.89 14.42
C PRO A 25 14.62 3.40 14.44
N GLY A 26 14.29 4.42 13.64
CA GLY A 26 12.92 4.93 13.49
C GLY A 26 11.94 3.88 12.95
N CYS A 27 12.43 2.87 12.22
CA CYS A 27 11.63 1.79 11.68
C CYS A 27 11.07 0.82 12.75
N LYS A 28 11.56 0.88 14.00
CA LYS A 28 11.22 -0.06 15.07
C LYS A 28 9.71 -0.19 15.33
N ASN A 29 8.96 0.90 15.17
CA ASN A 29 7.51 0.94 15.39
C ASN A 29 6.71 1.18 14.10
N CYS A 30 7.29 0.86 12.93
CA CYS A 30 6.65 1.06 11.63
C CYS A 30 5.29 0.33 11.56
N TYR A 31 4.23 1.10 11.34
CA TYR A 31 2.87 0.58 11.18
C TYR A 31 2.78 -0.35 9.96
N ALA A 32 3.34 0.06 8.82
CA ALA A 32 3.28 -0.70 7.57
C ALA A 32 3.94 -2.08 7.71
N ALA A 33 5.08 -2.17 8.39
CA ALA A 33 5.76 -3.45 8.66
C ALA A 33 4.90 -4.40 9.51
N ARG A 34 4.25 -3.89 10.56
CA ARG A 34 3.34 -4.67 11.42
C ARG A 34 2.10 -5.12 10.64
N MET A 35 1.52 -4.24 9.84
CA MET A 35 0.35 -4.55 9.04
C MET A 35 0.68 -5.57 7.94
N ALA A 36 1.82 -5.43 7.27
CA ALA A 36 2.28 -6.40 6.29
C ALA A 36 2.48 -7.80 6.87
N LYS A 37 3.01 -7.91 8.10
CA LYS A 37 3.11 -9.19 8.81
C LYS A 37 1.73 -9.83 9.03
N ARG A 38 0.72 -9.03 9.39
CA ARG A 38 -0.66 -9.49 9.55
C ARG A 38 -1.26 -9.94 8.21
N LEU A 39 -1.13 -9.12 7.16
CA LEU A 39 -1.69 -9.40 5.83
C LEU A 39 -1.04 -10.63 5.18
N HIS A 40 0.26 -10.83 5.39
CA HIS A 40 0.96 -12.04 4.99
C HIS A 40 0.38 -13.28 5.69
N ALA A 41 0.20 -13.22 7.02
CA ALA A 41 -0.39 -14.32 7.78
C ALA A 41 -1.86 -14.61 7.39
N MET A 42 -2.58 -13.61 6.89
CA MET A 42 -3.93 -13.75 6.34
C MET A 42 -3.96 -14.30 4.90
N GLY A 43 -2.79 -14.55 4.28
CA GLY A 43 -2.71 -15.05 2.91
C GLY A 43 -3.02 -14.02 1.83
N GLN A 44 -2.90 -12.71 2.15
CA GLN A 44 -3.15 -11.67 1.16
C GLN A 44 -2.08 -11.73 0.06
N THR A 45 -2.49 -11.93 -1.20
CA THR A 45 -1.59 -12.16 -2.34
C THR A 45 -0.51 -11.09 -2.50
N ARG A 46 -0.86 -9.82 -2.27
CA ARG A 46 0.08 -8.67 -2.36
C ARG A 46 1.18 -8.70 -1.30
N TYR A 47 0.94 -9.39 -0.19
CA TYR A 47 1.89 -9.53 0.92
C TYR A 47 2.50 -10.93 0.96
N LYS A 48 2.45 -11.70 -0.12
CA LYS A 48 3.07 -13.04 -0.21
C LYS A 48 4.55 -13.05 0.17
N ASN A 49 5.25 -11.94 -0.10
CA ASN A 49 6.67 -11.75 0.20
C ASN A 49 6.92 -11.02 1.54
N GLY A 50 5.89 -10.88 2.39
CA GLY A 50 5.97 -10.14 3.64
C GLY A 50 6.07 -8.63 3.41
N PHE A 51 7.02 -7.97 4.07
CA PHE A 51 7.25 -6.51 3.95
C PHE A 51 8.40 -6.15 2.99
N LYS A 52 8.81 -7.08 2.11
CA LYS A 52 9.78 -6.78 1.05
C LYS A 52 9.13 -5.84 0.02
N VAL A 53 9.94 -4.91 -0.51
CA VAL A 53 9.51 -4.00 -1.57
C VAL A 53 8.98 -4.82 -2.75
N ALA A 54 7.76 -4.51 -3.17
CA ALA A 54 7.08 -5.15 -4.30
C ALA A 54 6.21 -4.12 -5.02
N LEU A 55 6.31 -4.11 -6.36
CA LEU A 55 5.44 -3.38 -7.26
C LEU A 55 4.24 -4.26 -7.63
N HIS A 56 3.04 -3.68 -7.56
CA HIS A 56 1.78 -4.29 -7.98
C HIS A 56 1.35 -3.67 -9.30
N GLU A 57 1.87 -4.22 -10.41
CA GLU A 57 1.62 -3.70 -11.76
C GLU A 57 0.12 -3.57 -12.07
N GLU A 58 -0.71 -4.46 -11.54
CA GLU A 58 -2.16 -4.42 -11.75
C GLU A 58 -2.81 -3.16 -11.15
N LEU A 59 -2.21 -2.57 -10.12
CA LEU A 59 -2.68 -1.33 -9.52
C LEU A 59 -2.23 -0.10 -10.32
N VAL A 60 -1.09 -0.18 -10.99
CA VAL A 60 -0.61 0.88 -11.90
C VAL A 60 -1.51 0.93 -13.12
N GLU A 61 -1.76 -0.21 -13.76
CA GLU A 61 -2.67 -0.30 -14.91
C GLU A 61 -4.09 0.18 -14.58
N LYS A 62 -4.57 -0.15 -13.37
CA LYS A 62 -5.87 0.31 -12.90
C LYS A 62 -5.95 1.83 -12.75
N ALA A 63 -4.86 2.51 -12.43
CA ALA A 63 -4.84 3.97 -12.37
C ALA A 63 -4.99 4.59 -13.76
N LEU A 64 -4.42 3.96 -14.79
CA LEU A 64 -4.55 4.39 -16.18
C LEU A 64 -5.99 4.27 -16.71
N SER A 65 -6.81 3.38 -16.13
CA SER A 65 -8.20 3.21 -16.53
C SER A 65 -9.16 4.23 -15.90
N TRP A 66 -8.68 5.18 -15.08
CA TRP A 66 -9.55 6.15 -14.42
C TRP A 66 -9.99 7.26 -15.38
N THR A 67 -11.30 7.42 -15.55
CA THR A 67 -11.90 8.40 -16.48
C THR A 67 -12.37 9.69 -15.80
N LYS A 68 -12.35 9.76 -14.47
CA LYS A 68 -12.75 10.93 -13.68
C LYS A 68 -11.60 11.35 -12.75
N PRO A 69 -11.35 12.66 -12.56
CA PRO A 69 -10.45 13.15 -11.53
C PRO A 69 -10.84 12.63 -10.15
N ARG A 70 -9.85 12.31 -9.32
CA ARG A 70 -10.00 11.77 -7.96
C ARG A 70 -8.89 12.31 -7.07
N LEU A 71 -9.18 12.49 -5.79
CA LEU A 71 -8.17 12.82 -4.79
C LEU A 71 -7.76 11.52 -4.07
N ILE A 72 -6.51 11.11 -4.23
CA ILE A 72 -6.01 9.80 -3.77
C ILE A 72 -5.03 9.95 -2.62
N PHE A 73 -5.05 9.01 -1.67
CA PHE A 73 -3.96 8.81 -0.73
C PHE A 73 -3.01 7.76 -1.28
N ALA A 74 -1.80 8.14 -1.66
CA ALA A 74 -0.83 7.22 -2.26
C ALA A 74 0.14 6.65 -1.21
N ASP A 75 0.62 5.42 -1.46
CA ASP A 75 1.79 4.82 -0.80
C ASP A 75 1.73 4.82 0.74
N SER A 76 0.58 4.43 1.28
CA SER A 76 0.37 4.28 2.73
C SER A 76 1.05 3.05 3.33
N MET A 77 1.49 2.12 2.46
CA MET A 77 2.05 0.81 2.80
C MET A 77 3.47 0.60 2.27
N SER A 78 4.11 1.66 1.81
CA SER A 78 5.50 1.74 1.36
C SER A 78 6.15 3.01 1.88
N ASP A 79 7.48 3.03 1.93
CA ASP A 79 8.26 4.20 2.29
C ASP A 79 9.66 4.07 1.67
N GLU A 80 10.35 5.19 1.51
CA GLU A 80 11.70 5.29 0.92
C GLU A 80 12.80 4.91 1.94
#